data_AF-A0A2A9NCH9-F1
#
_entry.id   AF-A0A2A9NCH9-F1
#
_cell.length_a   1.000
_cell.length_b   1.000
_cell.length_c   1.000
_cell.angle_alpha   90.00
_cell.angle_beta   90.00
_cell.angle_gamma   90.00
#
_symmetry.space_group_name_H-M   'P 1'
#
loop_
_entity.id
_entity.type
_entity.pdbx_description
1 polymer ?
#
loop_
_entity_poly.entity_id
_entity_poly.type
_entity_poly.pdbx_seq_one_letter_code
_entity_poly.pdbx_strand_id
1 'polypeptide(L)'
;MLSLLQTFTIGLFTETILYGLYLVTVLHMLRWLLFIDEGWALREKVNMFMLLPALAIFTLTTLDIAVSLLFSLALYRQESALSELSKSILAIIELLTPIIADGVLVYRCWIVYAKTWNAVLLPIATWLACIACFFAVLGLATRPGPISTTAGIVATVHLACVMATNLYTTSAIVLRIWRVAEQSKSAKRHLNFTIWVIVESGLLYTTTSAVYLVLQAISVTSKNASLYFISAITDSINFPTIGITFNLLLIRIAQHRADLNTRTVGTVPAGLSQVQNI
;
A
#
# COMPACT_ATOMS: atom_id res chain seq x y z
N MET A 1 12.75 29.84 -8.11
CA MET A 1 12.91 28.40 -7.86
C MET A 1 12.85 28.18 -6.37
N LEU A 2 12.04 27.25 -5.87
CA LEU A 2 12.02 26.91 -4.44
C LEU A 2 13.34 26.26 -4.05
N SER A 3 13.81 26.52 -2.83
CA SER A 3 14.98 25.82 -2.29
C SER A 3 14.62 24.37 -1.97
N LEU A 4 15.63 23.49 -1.97
CA LEU A 4 15.45 22.07 -1.65
C LEU A 4 14.79 21.89 -0.28
N LEU A 5 15.20 22.69 0.72
CA LEU A 5 14.57 22.73 2.04
C LEU A 5 13.08 23.07 1.98
N GLN A 6 12.67 24.05 1.18
CA GLN A 6 11.25 24.42 1.03
C GLN A 6 10.43 23.28 0.43
N THR A 7 10.97 22.57 -0.56
CA THR A 7 10.32 21.41 -1.17
C THR A 7 10.02 20.33 -0.13
N PHE A 8 11.03 19.90 0.62
CA PHE A 8 10.87 18.84 1.63
C PHE A 8 9.98 19.27 2.80
N THR A 9 10.03 20.54 3.21
CA THR A 9 9.15 21.05 4.28
C THR A 9 7.68 21.02 3.86
N ILE A 10 7.37 21.40 2.61
CA ILE A 10 6.00 21.36 2.07
C ILE A 10 5.53 19.90 1.91
N GLY A 11 6.42 19.02 1.42
CA GLY A 11 6.16 17.58 1.33
C GLY A 11 5.82 16.98 2.69
N LEU A 12 6.67 17.20 3.71
CA LEU A 12 6.47 16.74 5.07
C LEU A 12 5.14 17.22 5.68
N PHE A 13 4.76 18.48 5.45
CA PHE A 13 3.48 19.00 5.94
C PHE A 13 2.29 18.29 5.27
N THR A 14 2.37 18.08 3.95
CA THR A 14 1.35 17.35 3.19
C THR A 14 1.22 15.91 3.68
N GLU A 15 2.36 15.24 3.87
CA GLU A 15 2.42 13.88 4.35
C GLU A 15 1.86 13.74 5.77
N THR A 16 2.19 14.68 6.68
CA THR A 16 1.71 14.67 8.07
C THR A 16 0.18 14.77 8.15
N ILE A 17 -0.45 15.55 7.26
CA ILE A 17 -1.92 15.63 7.17
C ILE A 17 -2.51 14.27 6.77
N LEU A 18 -1.94 13.65 5.72
CA LEU A 18 -2.39 12.35 5.24
C LEU A 18 -2.09 11.23 6.24
N TYR A 19 -1.03 11.35 7.02
CA TYR A 19 -0.73 10.46 8.13
C TYR A 19 -1.77 10.54 9.23
N GLY A 20 -2.28 11.74 9.54
CA GLY A 20 -3.43 11.90 10.42
C GLY A 20 -4.64 11.10 9.95
N LEU A 21 -4.95 11.14 8.64
CA LEU A 21 -5.99 10.30 8.04
C LEU A 21 -5.66 8.81 8.17
N TYR A 22 -4.40 8.44 7.89
CA TYR A 22 -3.92 7.07 8.01
C TYR A 22 -4.09 6.52 9.44
N LEU A 23 -3.75 7.28 10.48
CA LEU A 23 -3.97 6.90 11.88
C LEU A 23 -5.42 6.52 12.16
N VAL A 24 -6.37 7.32 11.68
CA VAL A 24 -7.81 7.02 11.84
C VAL A 24 -8.17 5.68 11.19
N THR A 25 -7.61 5.40 10.00
CA THR A 25 -7.84 4.11 9.32
C THR A 25 -7.19 2.94 10.04
N VAL A 26 -5.99 3.11 10.63
CA VAL A 26 -5.32 2.09 11.45
C VAL A 26 -6.16 1.74 12.67
N LEU A 27 -6.67 2.74 13.38
CA LEU A 27 -7.54 2.52 14.55
C LEU A 27 -8.81 1.76 14.17
N HIS A 28 -9.44 2.11 13.04
CA HIS A 28 -10.60 1.38 12.54
C HIS A 28 -10.25 -0.05 12.13
N MET A 29 -9.12 -0.26 11.45
CA MET A 29 -8.65 -1.57 11.04
C MET A 29 -8.33 -2.46 12.26
N LEU A 30 -7.63 -1.93 13.25
CA LEU A 30 -7.35 -2.62 14.51
C LEU A 30 -8.65 -2.96 15.25
N ARG A 31 -9.65 -2.06 15.25
CA ARG A 31 -10.96 -2.35 15.84
C ARG A 31 -11.58 -3.60 15.20
N TRP A 32 -11.63 -3.64 13.88
CA TRP A 32 -12.20 -4.78 13.13
C TRP A 32 -11.39 -6.07 13.21
N LEU A 33 -10.09 -5.98 13.46
CA LEU A 33 -9.19 -7.14 13.46
C LEU A 33 -9.02 -7.78 14.85
N LEU A 34 -9.05 -6.96 15.92
CA LEU A 34 -8.80 -7.41 17.29
C LEU A 34 -10.08 -7.62 18.10
N PHE A 35 -11.15 -6.89 17.81
CA PHE A 35 -12.38 -6.91 18.61
C PHE A 35 -13.51 -7.68 17.93
N ILE A 36 -14.42 -8.21 18.74
CA ILE A 36 -15.63 -8.90 18.28
C ILE A 36 -16.63 -7.87 17.69
N ASP A 37 -17.44 -8.30 16.72
CA ASP A 37 -18.36 -7.43 15.96
C ASP A 37 -19.35 -6.66 16.87
N GLU A 38 -19.73 -7.26 18.00
CA GLU A 38 -20.56 -6.68 19.07
C GLU A 38 -19.74 -6.56 20.37
N GLY A 39 -19.13 -5.40 20.62
CA GLY A 39 -18.46 -5.04 21.88
C GLY A 39 -16.92 -4.86 21.80
N TRP A 40 -16.29 -4.67 22.97
CA TRP A 40 -14.84 -4.47 23.13
C TRP A 40 -14.10 -5.73 23.62
N ALA A 41 -14.70 -6.91 23.45
CA ALA A 41 -14.05 -8.17 23.79
C ALA A 41 -13.05 -8.58 22.70
N LEU A 42 -11.85 -8.99 23.09
CA LEU A 42 -10.82 -9.47 22.17
C LEU A 42 -11.23 -10.78 21.51
N ARG A 43 -10.96 -10.90 20.21
CA ARG A 43 -11.20 -12.11 19.43
C ARG A 43 -10.20 -13.20 19.84
N GLU A 44 -10.71 -14.38 20.16
CA GLU A 44 -9.90 -15.52 20.62
C GLU A 44 -8.93 -16.03 19.53
N LYS A 45 -9.26 -15.81 18.25
CA LYS A 45 -8.40 -16.11 17.09
C LYS A 45 -8.19 -14.86 16.23
N VAL A 46 -7.05 -14.21 16.42
CA VAL A 46 -6.61 -13.08 15.61
C VAL A 46 -5.88 -13.60 14.36
N ASN A 47 -6.23 -13.06 13.19
CA ASN A 47 -5.54 -13.42 11.95
C ASN A 47 -4.17 -12.72 11.87
N MET A 48 -3.16 -13.33 12.49
CA MET A 48 -1.79 -12.82 12.55
C MET A 48 -1.19 -12.56 11.15
N PHE A 49 -1.61 -13.32 10.14
CA PHE A 49 -1.16 -13.11 8.75
C PHE A 49 -1.62 -11.78 8.15
N MET A 50 -2.68 -11.17 8.67
CA MET A 50 -3.12 -9.83 8.27
C MET A 50 -2.65 -8.74 9.24
N LEU A 51 -2.54 -9.06 10.54
CA LEU A 51 -2.10 -8.11 11.55
C LEU A 51 -0.61 -7.74 11.39
N LEU A 52 0.25 -8.73 11.16
CA LEU A 52 1.70 -8.50 11.12
C LEU A 52 2.13 -7.56 9.99
N PRO A 53 1.68 -7.74 8.73
CA PRO A 53 1.96 -6.78 7.66
C PRO A 53 1.36 -5.39 7.94
N ALA A 54 0.17 -5.32 8.55
CA ALA A 54 -0.46 -4.05 8.89
C ALA A 54 0.34 -3.27 9.94
N LEU A 55 0.81 -3.94 10.99
CA LEU A 55 1.70 -3.35 11.99
C LEU A 55 3.04 -2.96 11.38
N ALA A 56 3.60 -3.78 10.48
CA ALA A 56 4.85 -3.44 9.78
C ALA A 56 4.69 -2.16 8.95
N ILE A 57 3.64 -2.04 8.13
CA ILE A 57 3.34 -0.83 7.35
C ILE A 57 3.13 0.38 8.28
N PHE A 58 2.44 0.20 9.40
CA PHE A 58 2.27 1.26 10.41
C PHE A 58 3.60 1.74 10.99
N THR A 59 4.48 0.81 11.37
CA THR A 59 5.81 1.18 11.88
C THR A 59 6.67 1.88 10.82
N LEU A 60 6.64 1.39 9.57
CA LEU A 60 7.41 1.97 8.47
C LEU A 60 6.92 3.39 8.13
N THR A 61 5.60 3.60 8.04
CA THR A 61 5.02 4.93 7.80
C THR A 61 5.29 5.91 8.94
N THR A 62 5.30 5.43 10.19
CA THR A 62 5.67 6.26 11.35
C THR A 62 7.16 6.64 11.31
N LEU A 63 8.02 5.67 10.97
CA LEU A 63 9.46 5.89 10.82
C LEU A 63 9.75 6.85 9.67
N ASP A 64 9.01 6.77 8.57
CA ASP A 64 9.17 7.65 7.43
C ASP A 64 9.05 9.12 7.86
N ILE A 65 7.94 9.50 8.48
CA ILE A 65 7.71 10.88 8.93
C ILE A 65 8.77 11.34 9.92
N ALA A 66 9.18 10.45 10.84
CA ALA A 66 10.23 10.77 11.80
C ALA A 66 11.57 11.05 11.09
N VAL A 67 11.94 10.24 10.10
CA VAL A 67 13.17 10.39 9.32
C VAL A 67 13.06 11.58 8.36
N SER A 68 11.89 11.85 7.78
CA SER A 68 11.60 13.02 6.92
C SER A 68 11.73 14.33 7.70
N LEU A 69 11.32 14.34 8.97
CA LEU A 69 11.59 15.45 9.89
C LEU A 69 13.10 15.60 10.19
N LEU A 70 13.79 14.50 10.49
CA LEU A 70 15.24 14.52 10.73
C LEU A 70 16.00 15.02 9.51
N PHE A 71 15.62 14.58 8.31
CA PHE A 71 16.19 15.01 7.05
C PHE A 71 16.00 16.52 6.83
N SER A 72 14.80 17.03 7.06
CA SER A 72 14.49 18.46 6.96
C SER A 72 15.31 19.30 7.95
N LEU A 73 15.49 18.81 9.17
CA LEU A 73 16.35 19.44 10.18
C LEU A 73 17.84 19.40 9.80
N ALA A 74 18.30 18.30 9.21
CA ALA A 74 19.68 18.14 8.73
C ALA A 74 20.00 19.17 7.65
N LEU A 75 19.07 19.36 6.70
CA LEU A 75 19.19 20.36 5.63
C LEU A 75 19.22 21.78 6.19
N TYR A 76 18.39 22.07 7.19
CA TYR A 76 18.39 23.37 7.86
C TYR A 76 19.71 23.65 8.60
N ARG A 77 20.26 22.65 9.29
CA ARG A 77 21.55 22.73 10.01
C ARG A 77 22.77 22.62 9.10
N GLN A 78 22.59 22.29 7.82
CA GLN A 78 23.65 22.04 6.85
C GLN A 78 24.57 20.85 7.25
N GLU A 79 24.01 19.87 7.96
CA GLU A 79 24.72 18.65 8.36
C GLU A 79 24.66 17.59 7.24
N SER A 80 25.64 17.62 6.33
CA SER A 80 25.67 16.78 5.13
C SER A 80 25.65 15.28 5.41
N ALA A 81 26.35 14.82 6.45
CA ALA A 81 26.39 13.41 6.82
C ALA A 81 25.01 12.89 7.28
N LEU A 82 24.31 13.69 8.09
CA LEU A 82 22.99 13.31 8.60
C LEU A 82 21.94 13.39 7.49
N SER A 83 22.03 14.38 6.59
CA SER A 83 21.10 14.47 5.45
C SER A 83 21.22 13.28 4.50
N GLU A 84 22.44 12.85 4.15
CA GLU A 84 22.63 11.70 3.25
C GLU A 84 22.20 10.37 3.90
N LEU A 85 22.44 10.22 5.21
CA LEU A 85 21.97 9.07 5.97
C LEU A 85 20.44 9.01 6.01
N SER A 86 19.78 10.10 6.42
CA SER A 86 18.32 10.16 6.47
C SER A 86 17.68 9.91 5.10
N LYS A 87 18.23 10.49 4.03
CA LYS A 87 17.77 10.26 2.66
C LYS A 87 17.87 8.79 2.24
N SER A 88 18.96 8.12 2.61
CA SER A 88 19.14 6.70 2.31
C SER A 88 18.14 5.82 3.08
N ILE A 89 17.85 6.18 4.34
CA ILE A 89 16.86 5.49 5.16
C ILE A 89 15.45 5.67 4.59
N LEU A 90 15.09 6.89 4.16
CA LEU A 90 13.80 7.16 3.50
C LEU A 90 13.62 6.31 2.25
N ALA A 91 14.62 6.30 1.37
CA ALA A 91 14.56 5.47 0.16
C ALA A 91 14.35 3.97 0.47
N ILE A 92 14.94 3.45 1.56
CA ILE A 92 14.71 2.06 2.00
C ILE A 92 13.27 1.87 2.47
N ILE A 93 12.74 2.78 3.28
CA ILE A 93 11.39 2.71 3.83
C ILE A 93 10.35 2.81 2.70
N GLU A 94 10.49 3.77 1.80
CA GLU A 94 9.62 4.02 0.65
C GLU A 94 9.58 2.85 -0.34
N LEU A 95 10.71 2.16 -0.56
CA LEU A 95 10.76 0.99 -1.43
C LEU A 95 10.30 -0.31 -0.75
N LEU A 96 10.48 -0.42 0.57
CA LEU A 96 10.12 -1.64 1.33
C LEU A 96 8.62 -1.70 1.64
N THR A 97 8.02 -0.56 1.99
CA THR A 97 6.60 -0.46 2.35
C THR A 97 5.65 -1.05 1.29
N PRO A 98 5.74 -0.68 -0.01
CA PRO A 98 4.89 -1.25 -1.05
C PRO A 98 5.17 -2.74 -1.29
N ILE A 99 6.40 -3.24 -1.10
CA ILE A 99 6.71 -4.67 -1.23
C ILE A 99 5.91 -5.49 -0.20
N ILE A 100 5.81 -4.99 1.03
CA ILE A 100 5.03 -5.64 2.10
C ILE A 100 3.53 -5.59 1.76
N ALA A 101 3.04 -4.43 1.32
CA ALA A 101 1.64 -4.25 0.93
C ALA A 101 1.24 -5.16 -0.25
N ASP A 102 2.06 -5.19 -1.30
CA ASP A 102 1.85 -6.02 -2.49
C ASP A 102 1.91 -7.51 -2.15
N GLY A 103 2.79 -7.93 -1.25
CA GLY A 103 2.87 -9.33 -0.80
C GLY A 103 1.52 -9.82 -0.23
N VAL A 104 0.82 -8.97 0.52
CA VAL A 104 -0.53 -9.27 1.03
C VAL A 104 -1.55 -9.31 -0.11
N LEU A 105 -1.48 -8.40 -1.08
CA LEU A 105 -2.38 -8.39 -2.25
C LEU A 105 -2.21 -9.65 -3.10
N VAL A 106 -0.98 -10.07 -3.37
CA VAL A 106 -0.62 -11.29 -4.10
C VAL A 106 -1.15 -12.52 -3.36
N TYR A 107 -0.92 -12.62 -2.05
CA TYR A 107 -1.43 -13.71 -1.22
C TYR A 107 -2.97 -13.80 -1.26
N ARG A 108 -3.64 -12.65 -1.21
CA ARG A 108 -5.11 -12.62 -1.31
C ARG A 108 -5.60 -13.04 -2.70
N CYS A 109 -4.94 -12.58 -3.76
CA CYS A 109 -5.24 -13.02 -5.12
C CYS A 109 -5.10 -14.54 -5.24
N TRP A 110 -4.08 -15.13 -4.61
CA TRP A 110 -3.88 -16.59 -4.55
C TRP A 110 -5.05 -17.34 -3.91
N ILE A 111 -5.56 -16.85 -2.78
CA ILE A 111 -6.69 -17.48 -2.09
C ILE A 111 -7.99 -17.34 -2.89
N VAL A 112 -8.27 -16.15 -3.43
CA VAL A 112 -9.51 -15.84 -4.18
C VAL A 112 -9.67 -16.71 -5.44
N TYR A 113 -8.55 -17.06 -6.07
CA TYR A 113 -8.52 -17.96 -7.22
C TYR A 113 -8.40 -19.45 -6.85
N ALA A 114 -8.68 -19.82 -5.60
CA ALA A 114 -8.66 -21.21 -5.13
C ALA A 114 -7.35 -21.95 -5.50
N LYS A 115 -6.20 -21.26 -5.44
CA LYS A 115 -4.87 -21.81 -5.74
C LYS A 115 -4.61 -22.20 -7.21
N THR A 116 -5.35 -21.63 -8.17
CA THR A 116 -5.01 -21.81 -9.59
C THR A 116 -3.83 -20.90 -9.98
N TRP A 117 -2.74 -21.49 -10.48
CA TRP A 117 -1.50 -20.78 -10.79
C TRP A 117 -1.61 -19.74 -11.91
N ASN A 118 -2.44 -19.97 -12.93
CA ASN A 118 -2.45 -19.13 -14.14
C ASN A 118 -2.81 -17.66 -13.87
N ALA A 119 -3.69 -17.39 -12.91
CA ALA A 119 -4.10 -16.02 -12.58
C ALA A 119 -3.07 -15.28 -11.72
N VAL A 120 -2.20 -16.01 -11.01
CA VAL A 120 -1.34 -15.47 -9.94
C VAL A 120 0.13 -15.40 -10.37
N LEU A 121 0.48 -16.05 -11.48
CA LEU A 121 1.83 -16.01 -12.04
C LEU A 121 2.29 -14.57 -12.35
N LEU A 122 1.42 -13.77 -12.97
CA LEU A 122 1.72 -12.38 -13.31
C LEU A 122 2.01 -11.51 -12.07
N PRO A 123 1.13 -11.44 -11.04
CA PRO A 123 1.39 -10.62 -9.86
C PRO A 123 2.56 -11.13 -9.01
N ILE A 124 2.87 -12.43 -9.02
CA ILE A 124 4.10 -12.95 -8.41
C ILE A 124 5.33 -12.46 -9.18
N ALA A 125 5.32 -12.52 -10.51
CA ALA A 125 6.44 -12.09 -11.34
C ALA A 125 6.72 -10.59 -11.17
N THR A 126 5.68 -9.75 -11.16
CA THR A 126 5.85 -8.31 -10.94
C THR A 126 6.30 -7.99 -9.52
N TRP A 127 5.81 -8.72 -8.51
CA TRP A 127 6.27 -8.56 -7.13
C TRP A 127 7.74 -8.96 -6.93
N LEU A 128 8.19 -10.05 -7.55
CA LEU A 128 9.62 -10.43 -7.56
C LEU A 128 10.47 -9.38 -8.28
N ALA A 129 9.96 -8.75 -9.33
CA ALA A 129 10.62 -7.63 -9.99
C ALA A 129 10.76 -6.41 -9.05
N CYS A 130 9.75 -6.11 -8.20
CA CYS A 130 9.85 -5.06 -7.17
C CYS A 130 11.00 -5.34 -6.19
N ILE A 131 11.13 -6.59 -5.72
CA ILE A 131 12.20 -7.02 -4.81
C ILE A 131 13.57 -6.89 -5.49
N ALA A 132 13.69 -7.30 -6.75
CA ALA A 132 14.92 -7.14 -7.52
C ALA A 132 15.30 -5.66 -7.66
N CYS A 133 14.33 -4.78 -7.94
CA CYS A 133 14.56 -3.34 -8.01
C CYS A 133 15.01 -2.76 -6.66
N PHE A 134 14.44 -3.21 -5.55
CA PHE A 134 14.84 -2.79 -4.20
C PHE A 134 16.33 -3.07 -3.95
N PHE A 135 16.78 -4.31 -4.19
CA PHE A 135 18.19 -4.66 -4.03
C PHE A 135 19.10 -3.93 -5.02
N ALA A 136 18.63 -3.68 -6.24
CA ALA A 136 19.37 -2.91 -7.22
C ALA A 136 19.57 -1.44 -6.79
N VAL A 137 18.54 -0.78 -6.25
CA VAL A 137 18.67 0.57 -5.69
C VAL A 137 19.61 0.57 -4.50
N LEU A 138 19.48 -0.39 -3.59
CA LEU A 138 20.36 -0.50 -2.42
C LEU A 138 21.83 -0.67 -2.83
N GLY A 139 22.12 -1.53 -3.82
CA GLY A 139 23.47 -1.72 -4.34
C GLY A 139 24.02 -0.54 -5.14
N LEU A 140 23.16 0.33 -5.67
CA LEU A 140 23.56 1.59 -6.29
C LEU A 140 23.81 2.69 -5.25
N ALA A 141 23.06 2.69 -4.14
CA ALA A 141 23.20 3.65 -3.06
C ALA A 141 24.50 3.47 -2.24
N THR A 142 25.08 2.26 -2.22
CA THR A 142 26.36 1.98 -1.53
C THR A 142 27.59 2.42 -2.33
N ARG A 143 27.43 2.86 -3.59
CA ARG A 143 28.55 3.31 -4.41
C ARG A 143 28.95 4.74 -4.02
N PRO A 144 30.25 5.02 -3.82
CA PRO A 144 30.70 6.37 -3.52
C PRO A 144 30.45 7.30 -4.70
N GLY A 145 29.64 8.35 -4.48
CA GLY A 145 29.29 9.35 -5.48
C GLY A 145 27.84 9.83 -5.34
N PRO A 146 27.42 10.85 -6.12
CA PRO A 146 26.03 11.27 -6.15
C PRO A 146 25.14 10.13 -6.64
N ILE A 147 23.89 10.10 -6.16
CA ILE A 147 22.88 9.14 -6.61
C ILE A 147 22.84 9.14 -8.14
N SER A 148 23.21 8.01 -8.73
CA SER A 148 23.25 7.86 -10.18
C SER A 148 21.86 8.00 -10.78
N THR A 149 21.76 8.60 -11.97
CA THR A 149 20.52 8.60 -12.77
C THR A 149 19.92 7.20 -12.89
N THR A 150 20.78 6.18 -12.93
CA THR A 150 20.40 4.77 -12.90
C THR A 150 19.54 4.40 -11.69
N ALA A 151 19.86 4.87 -10.48
CA ALA A 151 19.04 4.60 -9.30
C ALA A 151 17.64 5.22 -9.42
N GLY A 152 17.54 6.42 -9.98
CA GLY A 152 16.25 7.06 -10.27
C GLY A 152 15.43 6.29 -11.32
N ILE A 153 16.08 5.75 -12.36
CA ILE A 153 15.43 4.90 -13.36
C ILE A 153 14.92 3.60 -12.70
N VAL A 154 15.74 2.93 -11.90
CA VAL A 154 15.34 1.69 -11.22
C VAL A 154 14.20 1.94 -10.22
N ALA A 155 14.21 3.06 -9.50
CA ALA A 155 13.09 3.47 -8.64
C ALA A 155 11.80 3.72 -9.45
N THR A 156 11.92 4.30 -10.64
CA THR A 156 10.77 4.47 -11.56
C THR A 156 10.21 3.12 -12.03
N VAL A 157 11.07 2.15 -12.33
CA VAL A 157 10.67 0.78 -12.69
C VAL A 157 10.00 0.09 -11.50
N HIS A 158 10.55 0.25 -10.28
CA HIS A 158 9.94 -0.28 -9.06
C HIS A 158 8.50 0.24 -8.89
N LEU A 159 8.31 1.56 -9.00
CA LEU A 159 6.98 2.18 -8.92
C LEU A 159 6.02 1.65 -10.00
N ALA A 160 6.51 1.45 -11.23
CA ALA A 160 5.72 0.87 -12.32
C ALA A 160 5.28 -0.57 -12.01
N CYS A 161 6.17 -1.39 -11.46
CA CYS A 161 5.86 -2.76 -11.05
C CYS A 161 4.85 -2.80 -9.90
N VAL A 162 4.98 -1.92 -8.91
CA VAL A 162 4.04 -1.80 -7.79
C VAL A 162 2.64 -1.41 -8.31
N MET A 163 2.57 -0.38 -9.15
CA MET A 163 1.31 0.05 -9.77
C MET A 163 0.66 -1.07 -10.60
N ALA A 164 1.45 -1.78 -11.42
CA ALA A 164 0.97 -2.89 -12.23
C ALA A 164 0.45 -4.05 -11.36
N THR A 165 1.14 -4.38 -10.27
CA THR A 165 0.73 -5.42 -9.32
C THR A 165 -0.60 -5.06 -8.68
N ASN A 166 -0.75 -3.83 -8.20
CA ASN A 166 -1.99 -3.37 -7.58
C ASN A 166 -3.17 -3.34 -8.57
N LEU A 167 -2.96 -2.77 -9.77
CA LEU A 167 -3.98 -2.71 -10.81
C LEU A 167 -4.45 -4.11 -11.23
N TYR A 168 -3.50 -5.03 -11.44
CA TYR A 168 -3.83 -6.39 -11.85
C TYR A 168 -4.55 -7.15 -10.73
N THR A 169 -4.02 -7.15 -9.51
CA THR A 169 -4.62 -7.87 -8.37
C THR A 169 -6.01 -7.33 -8.04
N THR A 170 -6.20 -6.01 -8.04
CA THR A 170 -7.52 -5.39 -7.85
C THR A 170 -8.49 -5.83 -8.94
N SER A 171 -8.08 -5.77 -10.22
CA SER A 171 -8.92 -6.19 -11.35
C SER A 171 -9.28 -7.67 -11.27
N ALA A 172 -8.31 -8.54 -10.95
CA ALA A 172 -8.52 -9.97 -10.82
C ALA A 172 -9.49 -10.32 -9.67
N ILE A 173 -9.32 -9.68 -8.50
CA ILE A 173 -10.22 -9.85 -7.35
C ILE A 173 -11.65 -9.45 -7.73
N VAL A 174 -11.83 -8.28 -8.37
CA VAL A 174 -13.13 -7.77 -8.79
C VAL A 174 -13.81 -8.69 -9.81
N LEU A 175 -13.07 -9.12 -10.84
CA LEU A 175 -13.59 -10.03 -11.86
C LEU A 175 -14.04 -11.37 -11.26
N ARG A 176 -13.29 -11.89 -10.29
CA ARG A 176 -13.66 -13.14 -9.61
C ARG A 176 -14.92 -12.97 -8.77
N ILE A 177 -15.03 -11.88 -8.00
CA ILE A 177 -16.22 -11.60 -7.18
C ILE A 177 -17.45 -11.41 -8.08
N TRP A 178 -17.32 -10.71 -9.20
CA TRP A 178 -18.42 -10.50 -10.14
C TRP A 178 -18.92 -11.85 -10.70
N ARG A 179 -18.02 -12.72 -11.18
CA ARG A 179 -18.42 -14.04 -11.69
C ARG A 179 -19.17 -14.88 -10.66
N VAL A 180 -18.81 -14.80 -9.38
CA VAL A 180 -19.52 -15.49 -8.29
C VAL A 180 -20.88 -14.83 -8.02
N ALA A 181 -20.95 -13.49 -8.06
CA ALA A 181 -22.19 -12.74 -7.86
C ALA A 181 -23.24 -13.02 -8.94
N GLU A 182 -22.81 -13.33 -10.17
CA GLU A 182 -23.71 -13.66 -11.28
C GLU A 182 -24.47 -14.98 -11.06
N GLN A 183 -23.91 -15.88 -10.24
CA GLN A 183 -24.52 -17.18 -9.93
C GLN A 183 -25.64 -17.09 -8.86
N SER A 184 -25.80 -15.95 -8.16
CA SER A 184 -26.83 -15.78 -7.13
C SER A 184 -27.44 -14.37 -7.12
N LYS A 185 -28.73 -14.27 -7.48
CA LYS A 185 -29.48 -12.99 -7.51
C LYS A 185 -29.54 -12.29 -6.15
N SER A 186 -29.62 -13.03 -5.05
CA SER A 186 -29.66 -12.48 -3.67
C SER A 186 -28.28 -11.95 -3.24
N ALA A 187 -27.20 -12.63 -3.61
CA ALA A 187 -25.83 -12.19 -3.30
C ALA A 187 -25.39 -10.97 -4.13
N LYS A 188 -25.99 -10.77 -5.31
CA LYS A 188 -25.61 -9.73 -6.28
C LYS A 188 -25.58 -8.31 -5.71
N ARG A 189 -26.59 -7.89 -4.94
CA ARG A 189 -26.65 -6.50 -4.41
C ARG A 189 -25.52 -6.21 -3.41
N HIS A 190 -25.20 -7.17 -2.55
CA HIS A 190 -24.17 -7.01 -1.52
C HIS A 190 -22.76 -7.12 -2.13
N LEU A 191 -22.54 -8.11 -2.99
CA LEU A 191 -21.26 -8.28 -3.69
C LEU A 191 -20.96 -7.09 -4.60
N ASN A 192 -21.97 -6.47 -5.23
CA ASN A 192 -21.79 -5.23 -5.99
C ASN A 192 -21.30 -4.06 -5.12
N PHE A 193 -21.82 -3.92 -3.89
CA PHE A 193 -21.34 -2.92 -2.95
C PHE A 193 -19.87 -3.19 -2.56
N THR A 194 -19.54 -4.44 -2.24
CA THR A 194 -18.15 -4.85 -1.94
C THR A 194 -17.21 -4.58 -3.12
N ILE A 195 -17.63 -4.92 -4.34
CA ILE A 195 -16.86 -4.63 -5.56
C ILE A 195 -16.63 -3.13 -5.71
N TRP A 196 -17.68 -2.32 -5.58
CA TRP A 196 -17.58 -0.88 -5.78
C TRP A 196 -16.57 -0.25 -4.82
N VAL A 197 -16.56 -0.68 -3.56
CA VAL A 197 -15.61 -0.14 -2.58
C VAL A 197 -14.18 -0.65 -2.78
N ILE A 198 -14.00 -1.91 -3.20
CA ILE A 198 -12.66 -2.41 -3.58
C ILE A 198 -12.12 -1.60 -4.76
N VAL A 199 -12.96 -1.37 -5.77
CA VAL A 199 -12.63 -0.55 -6.93
C VAL A 199 -12.30 0.89 -6.51
N GLU A 200 -13.08 1.49 -5.62
CA GLU A 200 -12.81 2.85 -5.11
C GLU A 200 -11.42 2.93 -4.43
N SER A 201 -11.10 2.00 -3.54
CA SER A 201 -9.79 1.98 -2.86
C SER A 201 -8.61 1.68 -3.80
N GLY A 202 -8.78 0.76 -4.76
CA GLY A 202 -7.75 0.43 -5.75
C GLY A 202 -7.56 1.53 -6.79
N LEU A 203 -8.63 2.22 -7.19
CA LEU A 203 -8.57 3.38 -8.08
C LEU A 203 -7.84 4.54 -7.41
N LEU A 204 -8.10 4.78 -6.12
CA LEU A 204 -7.43 5.84 -5.38
C LEU A 204 -5.90 5.64 -5.41
N TYR A 205 -5.41 4.45 -5.08
CA TYR A 205 -3.97 4.15 -5.15
C TYR A 205 -3.42 4.19 -6.58
N THR A 206 -4.11 3.56 -7.53
CA THR A 206 -3.63 3.50 -8.92
C THR A 206 -3.52 4.90 -9.52
N THR A 207 -4.47 5.79 -9.20
CA THR A 207 -4.48 7.17 -9.69
C THR A 207 -3.30 7.96 -9.10
N THR A 208 -3.09 7.91 -7.79
CA THR A 208 -1.96 8.61 -7.17
C THR A 208 -0.63 8.07 -7.67
N SER A 209 -0.51 6.76 -7.88
CA SER A 209 0.72 6.12 -8.38
C SER A 209 0.98 6.39 -9.84
N ALA A 210 -0.06 6.48 -10.68
CA ALA A 210 0.07 6.84 -12.09
C ALA A 210 0.56 8.28 -12.25
N VAL A 211 -0.01 9.22 -11.48
CA VAL A 211 0.43 10.63 -11.49
C VAL A 211 1.89 10.72 -11.03
N TYR A 212 2.24 10.04 -9.93
CA TYR A 212 3.62 10.02 -9.44
C TYR A 212 4.59 9.42 -10.47
N LEU A 213 4.25 8.30 -11.09
CA LEU A 213 5.09 7.63 -12.08
C LEU A 213 5.40 8.52 -13.27
N VAL A 214 4.38 9.20 -13.81
CA VAL A 214 4.58 10.11 -14.95
C VAL A 214 5.50 11.25 -14.57
N LEU A 215 5.26 11.88 -13.41
CA LEU A 215 6.09 12.98 -12.93
C LEU A 215 7.54 12.55 -12.67
N GLN A 216 7.72 11.37 -12.07
CA GLN A 216 9.03 10.81 -11.77
C GLN A 216 9.80 10.45 -13.05
N ALA A 217 9.14 9.83 -14.04
CA ALA A 217 9.77 9.49 -15.31
C ALA A 217 10.26 10.73 -16.06
N ILE A 218 9.48 11.82 -16.02
CA ILE A 218 9.86 13.09 -16.64
C ILE A 218 10.93 13.79 -15.80
N SER A 219 10.87 13.77 -14.47
CA SER A 219 11.83 14.45 -13.59
C SER A 219 13.22 13.82 -13.66
N VAL A 220 13.32 12.50 -13.85
CA VAL A 220 14.61 11.81 -14.05
C VAL A 220 15.28 12.21 -15.37
N THR A 221 14.47 12.50 -16.40
CA THR A 221 14.97 12.86 -17.75
C THR A 221 15.21 14.37 -17.89
N SER A 222 14.42 15.19 -17.22
CA SER A 222 14.44 16.65 -17.34
C SER A 222 15.20 17.30 -16.18
N LYS A 223 16.08 18.26 -16.46
CA LYS A 223 16.78 19.06 -15.43
C LYS A 223 15.90 20.21 -14.89
N ASN A 224 14.58 20.06 -14.95
CA ASN A 224 13.62 21.11 -14.62
C ASN A 224 13.30 21.07 -13.12
N ALA A 225 13.80 22.05 -12.37
CA ALA A 225 13.60 22.13 -10.92
C ALA A 225 12.12 22.15 -10.50
N SER A 226 11.24 22.75 -11.30
CA SER A 226 9.79 22.79 -11.02
C SER A 226 9.14 21.41 -11.10
N LEU A 227 9.58 20.55 -12.02
CA LEU A 227 9.04 19.19 -12.14
C LEU A 227 9.52 18.30 -11.00
N TYR A 228 10.76 18.48 -10.54
CA TYR A 228 11.25 17.82 -9.34
C TYR A 228 10.41 18.19 -8.10
N PHE A 229 10.08 19.47 -7.93
CA PHE A 229 9.21 19.94 -6.85
C PHE A 229 7.82 19.27 -6.86
N ILE A 230 7.16 19.24 -8.02
CA ILE A 230 5.83 18.63 -8.16
C ILE A 230 5.91 17.11 -7.93
N SER A 231 6.97 16.46 -8.41
CA SER A 231 7.21 15.03 -8.19
C SER A 231 7.34 14.71 -6.70
N ALA A 232 8.14 15.49 -5.96
CA ALA A 232 8.34 15.31 -4.52
C ALA A 232 7.05 15.48 -3.70
N ILE A 233 6.20 16.46 -4.03
CA ILE A 233 4.90 16.61 -3.36
C ILE A 233 4.00 15.42 -3.65
N THR A 234 4.01 14.92 -4.90
CA THR A 234 3.18 13.79 -5.29
C THR A 234 3.62 12.51 -4.58
N ASP A 235 4.92 12.35 -4.35
CA ASP A 235 5.48 11.26 -3.55
C ASP A 235 4.98 11.28 -2.10
N SER A 236 5.05 12.45 -1.44
CA SER A 236 4.49 12.68 -0.10
C SER A 236 2.98 12.40 0.00
N ILE A 237 2.26 12.44 -1.12
CA ILE A 237 0.84 12.04 -1.18
C ILE A 237 0.72 10.53 -1.41
N ASN A 238 1.53 9.97 -2.28
CA ASN A 238 1.47 8.57 -2.69
C ASN A 238 1.82 7.62 -1.54
N PHE A 239 2.88 7.92 -0.78
CA PHE A 239 3.39 7.06 0.27
C PHE A 239 2.34 6.71 1.36
N PRO A 240 1.69 7.67 2.05
CA PRO A 240 0.64 7.35 3.03
C PRO A 240 -0.59 6.71 2.38
N THR A 241 -0.83 6.96 1.10
CA THR A 241 -1.94 6.37 0.34
C THR A 241 -1.81 4.85 0.24
N ILE A 242 -0.59 4.30 0.18
CA ILE A 242 -0.34 2.84 0.24
C ILE A 242 -0.98 2.26 1.52
N GLY A 243 -0.68 2.86 2.67
CA GLY A 243 -1.21 2.42 3.95
C GLY A 243 -2.73 2.62 4.08
N ILE A 244 -3.25 3.76 3.63
CA ILE A 244 -4.69 4.06 3.69
C ILE A 244 -5.48 3.03 2.89
N THR A 245 -5.09 2.80 1.63
CA THR A 245 -5.80 1.88 0.74
C THR A 245 -5.68 0.43 1.22
N PHE A 246 -4.51 0.05 1.73
CA PHE A 246 -4.31 -1.24 2.40
C PHE A 246 -5.27 -1.43 3.59
N ASN A 247 -5.36 -0.45 4.49
CA ASN A 247 -6.24 -0.51 5.66
C ASN A 247 -7.73 -0.56 5.26
N LEU A 248 -8.14 0.28 4.31
CA LEU A 248 -9.51 0.28 3.79
C LEU A 248 -9.87 -1.10 3.25
N LEU A 249 -8.98 -1.69 2.46
CA LEU A 249 -9.18 -3.02 1.91
C LEU A 249 -9.34 -4.09 3.00
N LEU A 250 -8.53 -4.05 4.07
CA LEU A 250 -8.68 -4.97 5.21
C LEU A 250 -10.00 -4.78 5.97
N ILE A 251 -10.37 -3.53 6.28
CA ILE A 251 -11.62 -3.20 6.97
C ILE A 251 -12.81 -3.78 6.19
N ARG A 252 -12.82 -3.68 4.87
CA ARG A 252 -13.94 -4.18 4.04
C ARG A 252 -14.05 -5.70 4.04
N ILE A 253 -12.93 -6.41 4.07
CA ILE A 253 -12.94 -7.86 4.19
C ILE A 253 -13.52 -8.27 5.54
N ALA A 254 -13.11 -7.58 6.62
CA ALA A 254 -13.62 -7.86 7.96
C ALA A 254 -15.13 -7.62 8.04
N GLN A 255 -15.60 -6.48 7.53
CA GLN A 255 -17.04 -6.16 7.43
C GLN A 255 -17.82 -7.23 6.65
N HIS A 256 -17.32 -7.64 5.48
CA HIS A 256 -17.98 -8.67 4.67
C HIS A 256 -18.05 -10.03 5.40
N ARG A 257 -17.03 -10.40 6.19
CA ARG A 257 -17.07 -11.62 7.01
C ARG A 257 -18.10 -11.53 8.13
N ALA A 258 -18.17 -10.38 8.80
CA ALA A 258 -19.15 -10.14 9.86
C ALA A 258 -20.59 -10.24 9.32
N ASP A 259 -20.87 -9.59 8.19
CA ASP A 259 -22.18 -9.64 7.53
C ASP A 259 -22.60 -11.06 7.13
N LEU A 260 -21.64 -11.91 6.71
CA LEU A 260 -21.91 -13.32 6.42
C LEU A 260 -22.23 -14.12 7.69
N ASN A 261 -21.50 -13.90 8.78
CA ASN A 261 -21.72 -14.60 10.05
C ASN A 261 -23.08 -14.26 10.67
N THR A 262 -23.50 -12.99 10.64
CA THR A 262 -24.83 -12.59 11.14
C THR A 262 -25.95 -13.28 10.38
N ARG A 263 -25.76 -13.55 9.09
CA ARG A 263 -26.76 -14.25 8.25
C ARG A 263 -26.79 -15.75 8.49
N THR A 264 -25.64 -16.41 8.65
CA THR A 264 -25.61 -17.85 8.96
C THR A 264 -26.18 -18.15 10.34
N VAL A 265 -26.00 -17.25 11.32
CA VAL A 265 -26.65 -17.35 12.63
C VAL A 265 -28.17 -17.12 12.54
N GLY A 266 -28.63 -16.31 11.57
CA GLY A 266 -30.06 -16.13 11.27
C GLY A 266 -30.72 -17.29 10.50
N THR A 267 -29.95 -18.24 9.95
CA THR A 267 -30.44 -19.40 9.21
C THR A 267 -29.76 -20.69 9.69
N VAL A 268 -30.20 -21.25 10.83
CA VAL A 268 -29.85 -22.62 11.21
C VAL A 268 -30.88 -23.57 10.58
N PRO A 269 -30.43 -24.53 9.74
CA PRO A 269 -30.10 -25.86 10.27
C PRO A 269 -28.65 -26.28 10.00
N ALA A 270 -28.17 -27.12 10.90
CA ALA A 270 -26.80 -27.58 11.05
C ALA A 270 -26.24 -28.28 9.79
N GLY A 271 -25.10 -27.78 9.31
CA GLY A 271 -24.24 -28.47 8.35
C GLY A 271 -23.56 -27.50 7.40
N LEU A 272 -22.22 -27.44 7.49
CA LEU A 272 -21.23 -26.87 6.55
C LEU A 272 -20.25 -25.89 7.23
N SER A 273 -19.52 -26.43 8.21
CA SER A 273 -18.41 -25.83 8.96
C SER A 273 -17.05 -25.90 8.22
N GLN A 274 -16.98 -25.54 6.93
CA GLN A 274 -15.74 -25.71 6.15
C GLN A 274 -15.28 -24.50 5.31
N VAL A 275 -15.96 -23.34 5.33
CA VAL A 275 -15.56 -22.18 4.48
C VAL A 275 -15.06 -20.97 5.28
N GLN A 276 -14.82 -21.08 6.59
CA GLN A 276 -14.49 -19.94 7.45
C GLN A 276 -13.00 -19.54 7.54
N ASN A 277 -12.09 -20.17 6.78
CA ASN A 277 -10.66 -19.84 6.79
C ASN A 277 -10.14 -19.35 5.43
N ILE A 278 -10.74 -18.25 4.94
CA ILE A 278 -10.14 -17.35 3.96
C ILE A 278 -10.13 -15.99 4.60
#